data_AF-A0A7M2QW16-F1
#
_entry.id   AF-A0A7M2QW16-F1
#
_cell.length_a   1.000
_cell.length_b   1.000
_cell.length_c   1.000
_cell.angle_alpha   90.00
_cell.angle_beta   90.00
_cell.angle_gamma   90.00
#
_symmetry.space_group_name_H-M   'P 1'
#
loop_
_entity.id
_entity.type
_entity.pdbx_description
1 polymer ?
#
loop_
_entity_poly.entity_id
_entity_poly.type
_entity_poly.pdbx_seq_one_letter_code
_entity_poly.pdbx_strand_id
1 'polypeptide(L)'
;MVKSVFKGVLLFFTLALSCSLVVNAEKQEQGEKDNGTVVYHIKYDYDAISNFLRMSRDEYEQHWKDGLSIADMGKKQGISRRDIEGYFVSLHYNELQKWRTKGVLSEKHYFDIVYRLADEVEDFIDRNPNRKIN
;
A
#
# COMPACT_ATOMS: atom_id res chain seq x y z
N MET A 1 36.95 44.55 47.21
CA MET A 1 36.05 44.98 48.30
C MET A 1 34.85 44.05 48.30
N VAL A 2 34.77 43.14 49.28
CA VAL A 2 33.67 42.17 49.47
C VAL A 2 32.59 42.83 50.32
N LYS A 3 31.32 42.80 49.89
CA LYS A 3 30.16 42.87 50.80
C LYS A 3 29.06 41.93 50.30
N SER A 4 28.99 40.79 50.98
CA SER A 4 27.87 39.84 51.01
C SER A 4 26.65 40.50 51.65
N VAL A 5 25.42 40.15 51.25
CA VAL A 5 24.33 39.72 52.16
C VAL A 5 23.32 38.84 51.39
N PHE A 6 23.27 37.56 51.78
CA PHE A 6 22.19 36.61 51.55
C PHE A 6 20.90 37.04 52.26
N LYS A 7 19.73 36.86 51.64
CA LYS A 7 18.48 36.36 52.28
C LYS A 7 17.32 36.35 51.28
N GLY A 8 16.73 35.17 51.07
CA GLY A 8 15.49 35.02 50.33
C GLY A 8 15.28 33.61 49.78
N VAL A 9 15.10 32.64 50.67
CA VAL A 9 14.47 31.36 50.30
C VAL A 9 12.99 31.66 50.05
N LEU A 10 12.53 31.48 48.80
CA LEU A 10 11.12 31.21 48.56
C LEU A 10 11.00 30.11 47.51
N LEU A 11 10.48 29.00 47.99
CA LEU A 11 10.28 27.72 47.35
C LEU A 11 8.85 27.71 46.81
N PHE A 12 8.63 27.70 45.50
CA PHE A 12 7.33 27.31 44.94
C PHE A 12 7.45 26.64 43.55
N PHE A 13 7.17 25.34 43.58
CA PHE A 13 6.37 24.57 42.62
C PHE A 13 6.84 24.43 41.17
N THR A 14 7.27 23.20 40.89
CA THR A 14 7.17 22.51 39.61
C THR A 14 5.82 22.77 38.93
N LEU A 15 5.80 23.53 37.85
CA LEU A 15 4.70 23.47 36.90
C LEU A 15 5.12 22.54 35.77
N ALA A 16 4.66 21.28 35.88
CA ALA A 16 4.67 20.35 34.77
C ALA A 16 3.97 21.02 33.60
N LEU A 17 4.72 21.35 32.55
CA LEU A 17 4.16 21.72 31.27
C LEU A 17 3.58 20.44 30.66
N SER A 18 2.42 20.01 31.17
CA SER A 18 1.56 19.09 30.44
C SER A 18 1.15 19.83 29.17
N CYS A 19 1.83 19.56 28.07
CA CYS A 19 1.26 19.77 26.75
C CYS A 19 -0.02 18.95 26.71
N SER A 20 -1.13 19.59 27.07
CA SER A 20 -2.45 19.11 26.71
C SER A 20 -2.46 19.06 25.19
N LEU A 21 -2.25 17.87 24.63
CA LEU A 21 -2.67 17.55 23.28
C LEU A 21 -4.19 17.68 23.27
N VAL A 22 -4.68 18.92 23.11
CA VAL A 22 -6.05 19.13 22.67
C VAL A 22 -6.02 18.75 21.19
N VAL A 23 -6.17 17.46 20.93
CA VAL A 23 -6.65 16.97 19.64
C VAL A 23 -8.06 17.51 19.52
N ASN A 24 -8.17 18.67 18.88
CA ASN A 24 -9.44 19.18 18.41
C ASN A 24 -9.87 18.21 17.29
N ALA A 25 -10.63 17.18 17.65
CA ALA A 25 -11.43 16.44 16.70
C ALA A 25 -12.54 17.39 16.24
N GLU A 26 -12.18 18.26 15.29
CA GLU A 26 -13.14 19.11 14.61
C GLU A 26 -14.14 18.17 13.95
N LYS A 27 -15.38 18.27 14.43
CA LYS A 27 -16.53 17.52 13.96
C LYS A 27 -16.72 17.88 12.49
N GLN A 28 -16.18 17.06 11.58
CA GLN A 28 -16.47 17.20 10.17
C GLN A 28 -17.96 16.89 9.96
N GLU A 29 -18.77 17.92 9.86
CA GLU A 29 -19.99 17.88 9.06
C GLU A 29 -19.58 17.77 7.58
N GLN A 30 -19.04 16.61 7.20
CA GLN A 30 -19.04 16.20 5.81
C GLN A 30 -20.40 15.59 5.56
N GLY A 31 -21.28 16.40 4.96
CA GLY A 31 -22.49 15.91 4.34
C GLY A 31 -22.15 14.67 3.53
N GLU A 32 -22.86 13.59 3.87
CA GLU A 32 -22.89 12.31 3.18
C GLU A 32 -23.32 12.55 1.73
N LYS A 33 -22.37 12.97 0.90
CA LYS A 33 -22.53 13.03 -0.55
C LYS A 33 -22.23 11.64 -1.07
N ASP A 34 -23.22 10.75 -0.95
CA ASP A 34 -23.28 9.42 -1.60
C ASP A 34 -22.17 9.23 -2.64
N ASN A 35 -21.01 8.80 -2.15
CA ASN A 35 -19.81 8.71 -2.94
C ASN A 35 -19.94 7.36 -3.64
N GLY A 36 -20.62 7.35 -4.79
CA GLY A 36 -20.85 6.13 -5.56
C GLY A 36 -19.60 5.23 -5.63
N THR A 37 -19.82 3.92 -5.64
CA THR A 37 -18.75 2.91 -5.55
C THR A 37 -17.66 3.13 -6.59
N VAL A 38 -16.45 3.50 -6.15
CA VAL A 38 -15.26 3.50 -7.01
C VAL A 38 -14.83 2.05 -7.23
N VAL A 39 -15.02 1.55 -8.44
CA VAL A 39 -14.53 0.22 -8.83
C VAL A 39 -13.12 0.36 -9.39
N TYR A 40 -12.13 -0.04 -8.59
CA TYR A 40 -10.74 -0.02 -8.99
C TYR A 40 -10.41 -1.20 -9.91
N HIS A 41 -9.79 -0.90 -11.05
CA HIS A 41 -9.31 -1.91 -11.99
C HIS A 41 -7.95 -1.50 -12.53
N ILE A 42 -6.99 -2.43 -12.48
CA ILE A 42 -5.71 -2.30 -13.17
C ILE A 42 -5.73 -3.17 -14.43
N LYS A 43 -5.25 -2.60 -15.55
CA LYS A 43 -4.98 -3.38 -16.76
C LYS A 43 -3.52 -3.82 -16.73
N TYR A 44 -3.30 -5.12 -16.57
CA TYR A 44 -1.96 -5.68 -16.62
C TYR A 44 -1.42 -5.77 -18.04
N ASP A 45 -0.14 -5.45 -18.18
CA ASP A 45 0.64 -5.66 -19.39
C ASP A 45 1.37 -7.01 -19.26
N TYR A 46 0.88 -8.01 -19.99
CA TYR A 46 1.43 -9.36 -19.94
C TYR A 46 2.79 -9.49 -20.66
N ASP A 47 3.12 -8.58 -21.57
CA ASP A 47 4.46 -8.55 -22.18
C ASP A 47 5.48 -8.06 -21.13
N ALA A 48 5.13 -7.01 -20.38
CA ALA A 48 5.95 -6.53 -19.27
C ALA A 48 6.11 -7.59 -18.16
N ILE A 49 5.05 -8.31 -17.81
CA ILE A 49 5.10 -9.41 -16.84
C ILE A 49 6.02 -10.53 -17.34
N SER A 50 5.88 -10.94 -18.61
CA SER A 50 6.73 -11.99 -19.19
C SER A 50 8.20 -11.59 -19.18
N ASN A 51 8.49 -10.33 -19.53
CA ASN A 51 9.84 -9.76 -19.47
C ASN A 51 10.40 -9.72 -18.04
N PHE A 52 9.60 -9.31 -17.05
CA PHE A 52 9.99 -9.35 -15.63
C PHE A 52 10.34 -10.77 -15.19
N LEU A 53 9.55 -11.75 -15.63
CA LEU A 53 9.78 -13.17 -15.38
C LEU A 53 10.91 -13.77 -16.23
N ARG A 54 11.55 -12.98 -17.10
CA ARG A 54 12.66 -13.41 -17.97
C ARG A 54 12.27 -14.54 -18.92
N MET A 55 11.05 -14.49 -19.46
CA MET A 55 10.54 -15.42 -20.44
C MET A 55 9.85 -14.70 -21.59
N SER A 56 9.74 -15.37 -22.72
CA SER A 56 8.94 -14.89 -23.84
C SER A 56 7.45 -14.92 -23.50
N ARG A 57 6.66 -14.14 -24.26
CA ARG A 57 5.22 -14.11 -24.10
C ARG A 57 4.57 -15.47 -24.38
N ASP A 58 5.11 -16.23 -25.34
CA ASP A 58 4.63 -17.57 -25.70
C ASP A 58 4.91 -18.59 -24.58
N GLU A 59 6.10 -18.55 -23.97
CA GLU A 59 6.45 -19.41 -22.82
C GLU A 59 5.55 -19.13 -21.62
N TYR A 60 5.30 -17.86 -21.31
CA TYR A 60 4.35 -17.46 -20.27
C TYR A 60 2.98 -18.09 -20.52
N GLU A 61 2.48 -17.95 -21.75
CA GLU A 61 1.17 -18.44 -22.15
C GLU A 61 1.05 -19.95 -22.07
N GLN A 62 2.10 -20.66 -22.49
CA GLN A 62 2.16 -22.11 -22.40
C GLN A 62 2.16 -22.56 -20.94
N HIS A 63 3.00 -21.98 -20.09
CA HIS A 63 3.02 -22.28 -18.66
C HIS A 63 1.67 -21.98 -17.98
N TRP A 64 0.99 -20.91 -18.38
CA TRP A 64 -0.33 -20.59 -17.88
C TRP A 64 -1.37 -21.66 -18.27
N LYS A 65 -1.33 -22.15 -19.52
CA LYS A 65 -2.17 -23.26 -20.00
C LYS A 65 -1.84 -24.57 -19.29
N ASP A 66 -0.57 -24.77 -18.93
CA ASP A 66 -0.10 -25.94 -18.19
C ASP A 66 -0.48 -25.92 -16.70
N GLY A 67 -1.07 -24.81 -16.22
CA GLY A 67 -1.59 -24.72 -14.85
C GLY A 67 -0.65 -24.05 -13.85
N LEU A 68 0.45 -23.44 -14.29
CA LEU A 68 1.37 -22.71 -13.41
C LEU A 68 0.86 -21.31 -13.08
N SER A 69 0.97 -20.90 -11.82
CA SER A 69 0.75 -19.49 -11.45
C SER A 69 1.94 -18.61 -11.82
N ILE A 70 1.79 -17.29 -11.71
CA ILE A 70 2.90 -16.33 -11.87
C ILE A 70 3.97 -16.60 -10.81
N ALA A 71 3.56 -16.96 -9.59
CA ALA A 71 4.47 -17.34 -8.52
C ALA A 71 5.27 -18.62 -8.85
N ASP A 72 4.61 -19.63 -9.42
CA ASP A 72 5.28 -20.85 -9.88
C ASP A 72 6.29 -20.57 -10.98
N MET A 73 5.90 -19.73 -11.95
CA MET A 73 6.77 -19.29 -13.05
C MET A 73 8.00 -18.53 -12.53
N GLY A 74 7.80 -17.56 -11.64
CA GLY A 74 8.89 -16.79 -11.05
C GLY A 74 9.83 -17.64 -10.21
N LYS A 75 9.30 -18.59 -9.43
CA LYS A 75 10.10 -19.57 -8.68
C LYS A 75 11.01 -20.40 -9.59
N LYS A 76 10.51 -20.86 -10.75
CA LYS A 76 11.32 -21.58 -11.74
C LYS A 76 12.48 -20.74 -12.29
N GLN A 77 12.31 -19.43 -12.34
CA GLN A 77 13.29 -18.47 -12.85
C GLN A 77 14.20 -17.90 -11.75
N GLY A 78 14.10 -18.43 -10.52
CA GLY A 78 14.89 -17.97 -9.38
C GLY A 78 14.50 -16.59 -8.85
N ILE A 79 13.30 -16.10 -9.19
CA ILE A 79 12.76 -14.83 -8.68
C ILE A 79 12.06 -15.12 -7.35
N SER A 80 12.40 -14.35 -6.32
CA SER A 80 11.81 -14.57 -5.00
C SER A 80 10.34 -14.12 -4.98
N ARG A 81 9.52 -14.76 -4.13
CA ARG A 81 8.13 -14.37 -3.92
C ARG A 81 8.00 -12.88 -3.58
N ARG A 82 8.87 -12.37 -2.71
CA ARG A 82 8.93 -10.96 -2.32
C ARG A 82 9.15 -10.03 -3.51
N ASP A 83 10.03 -10.41 -4.45
CA ASP A 83 10.30 -9.59 -5.63
C ASP A 83 9.09 -9.56 -6.58
N ILE A 84 8.38 -10.69 -6.69
CA ILE A 84 7.13 -10.78 -7.48
C ILE A 84 6.06 -9.87 -6.85
N GLU A 85 5.81 -10.01 -5.55
CA GLU A 85 4.86 -9.16 -4.81
C GLU A 85 5.22 -7.67 -4.95
N GLY A 86 6.49 -7.33 -4.74
CA GLY A 86 6.99 -5.96 -4.88
C GLY A 86 6.79 -5.37 -6.27
N TYR A 87 6.98 -6.17 -7.32
CA TYR A 87 6.68 -5.77 -8.70
C TYR A 87 5.20 -5.41 -8.87
N PHE A 88 4.28 -6.27 -8.44
CA PHE A 88 2.84 -6.02 -8.58
C PHE A 88 2.34 -4.87 -7.70
N VAL A 89 2.78 -4.78 -6.44
CA VAL A 89 2.49 -3.64 -5.56
C VAL A 89 2.94 -2.33 -6.20
N SER A 90 4.10 -2.30 -6.86
CA SER A 90 4.60 -1.11 -7.55
C SER A 90 3.73 -0.73 -8.76
N LEU A 91 3.23 -1.70 -9.53
CA LEU A 91 2.29 -1.45 -10.63
C LEU A 91 1.00 -0.81 -10.12
N HIS A 92 0.42 -1.37 -9.05
CA HIS A 92 -0.78 -0.85 -8.42
C HIS A 92 -0.57 0.55 -7.84
N TYR A 93 0.52 0.77 -7.12
CA TYR A 93 0.87 2.08 -6.59
C TYR A 93 0.92 3.14 -7.70
N ASN A 94 1.63 2.85 -8.79
CA ASN A 94 1.74 3.78 -9.92
C ASN A 94 0.38 4.09 -10.55
N GLU A 95 -0.49 3.09 -10.70
CA GLU A 95 -1.84 3.30 -11.23
C GLU A 95 -2.70 4.14 -10.28
N LEU A 96 -2.65 3.87 -8.96
CA LEU A 96 -3.35 4.66 -7.95
C LEU A 96 -2.89 6.13 -7.96
N GLN A 97 -1.58 6.40 -8.16
CA GLN A 97 -1.09 7.78 -8.28
C GLN A 97 -1.66 8.51 -9.50
N LYS A 98 -1.86 7.81 -10.63
CA LYS A 98 -2.53 8.41 -11.80
C LYS A 98 -3.97 8.78 -11.48
N TRP A 99 -4.68 7.93 -10.74
CA TRP A 99 -6.07 8.18 -10.34
C TRP A 99 -6.16 9.34 -9.34
N ARG A 100 -5.25 9.41 -8.37
CA ARG A 100 -5.14 10.55 -7.45
C ARG A 100 -4.87 11.86 -8.17
N THR A 101 -3.93 11.86 -9.13
CA THR A 101 -3.59 13.05 -9.92
C THR A 101 -4.77 13.54 -10.77
N LYS A 102 -5.60 12.63 -11.27
CA LYS A 102 -6.84 12.96 -11.99
C LYS A 102 -7.98 13.42 -11.09
N GLY A 103 -7.83 13.37 -9.76
CA GLY A 103 -8.87 13.73 -8.80
C GLY A 103 -10.04 12.75 -8.71
N VAL A 104 -9.92 11.56 -9.30
CA VAL A 104 -11.01 10.55 -9.31
C VAL A 104 -11.02 9.69 -8.04
N LEU A 105 -9.94 9.74 -7.26
CA LEU A 105 -9.77 8.91 -6.07
C LEU A 105 -9.69 9.80 -4.83
N SER A 106 -10.73 9.73 -3.99
CA SER A 106 -10.72 10.35 -2.66
C SER A 106 -9.72 9.66 -1.74
N GLU A 107 -9.33 10.33 -0.66
CA GLU A 107 -8.42 9.75 0.34
C GLU A 107 -9.01 8.48 0.98
N LYS A 108 -10.29 8.49 1.32
CA LYS A 108 -11.00 7.31 1.82
C LYS A 108 -10.90 6.13 0.85
N HIS A 109 -11.24 6.34 -0.43
CA HIS A 109 -11.18 5.26 -1.43
C HIS A 109 -9.75 4.77 -1.68
N TYR A 110 -8.76 5.66 -1.61
CA TYR A 110 -7.35 5.26 -1.70
C TYR A 110 -6.97 4.28 -0.59
N PHE A 111 -7.28 4.61 0.67
CA PHE A 111 -6.98 3.71 1.78
C PHE A 111 -7.78 2.41 1.72
N ASP A 112 -9.06 2.46 1.36
CA ASP A 112 -9.90 1.27 1.17
C ASP A 112 -9.30 0.28 0.14
N ILE A 113 -8.61 0.78 -0.89
CA ILE A 113 -7.90 -0.06 -1.87
C ILE A 113 -6.57 -0.55 -1.29
N VAL A 114 -5.76 0.36 -0.73
CA VAL A 114 -4.44 0.01 -0.16
C VAL A 114 -4.54 -1.06 0.92
N TYR A 115 -5.58 -1.05 1.76
CA TYR A 115 -5.79 -2.05 2.81
C TYR A 115 -6.03 -3.47 2.28
N ARG A 116 -6.57 -3.62 1.06
CA ARG A 116 -6.86 -4.92 0.44
C ARG A 116 -5.83 -5.33 -0.60
N LEU A 117 -4.90 -4.42 -0.94
CA LEU A 117 -4.01 -4.60 -2.07
C LEU A 117 -3.07 -5.80 -1.91
N ALA A 118 -2.61 -6.10 -0.70
CA ALA A 118 -1.75 -7.25 -0.45
C ALA A 118 -2.47 -8.56 -0.84
N ASP A 119 -3.68 -8.77 -0.31
CA ASP A 119 -4.51 -9.94 -0.62
C ASP A 119 -4.85 -10.01 -2.12
N GLU A 120 -5.20 -8.88 -2.75
CA GLU A 120 -5.48 -8.83 -4.20
C GLU A 120 -4.26 -9.21 -5.05
N VAL A 121 -3.06 -8.78 -4.65
CA VAL A 121 -1.81 -9.14 -5.31
C VAL A 121 -1.51 -10.62 -5.11
N GLU A 122 -1.60 -11.14 -3.89
CA GLU A 122 -1.40 -12.56 -3.58
C GLU A 122 -2.35 -13.45 -4.39
N ASP A 123 -3.64 -13.14 -4.37
CA ASP A 123 -4.66 -13.84 -5.13
C ASP A 123 -4.35 -13.82 -6.64
N PHE A 124 -3.88 -12.69 -7.17
CA PHE A 124 -3.55 -12.58 -8.58
C PHE A 124 -2.34 -13.44 -8.96
N ILE A 125 -1.26 -13.39 -8.18
CA ILE A 125 -0.01 -14.09 -8.52
C ILE A 125 -0.08 -15.59 -8.26
N ASP A 126 -1.00 -16.05 -7.40
CA ASP A 126 -1.25 -17.47 -7.13
C ASP A 126 -2.39 -18.07 -7.97
N ARG A 127 -3.21 -17.23 -8.61
CA ARG A 127 -4.29 -17.70 -9.48
C ARG A 127 -3.74 -18.44 -10.69
N ASN A 128 -4.30 -19.62 -10.92
CA ASN A 128 -4.34 -20.22 -12.24
C ASN A 128 -5.68 -20.97 -12.43
N PRO A 129 -6.56 -20.52 -13.35
CA PRO A 129 -7.88 -21.14 -13.56
C PRO A 129 -7.81 -22.50 -14.28
N ASN A 130 -6.68 -22.82 -14.91
CA ASN A 130 -6.42 -24.08 -15.61
C ASN A 130 -5.70 -25.11 -14.73
N ARG A 131 -5.37 -24.76 -13.47
CA ARG A 131 -4.68 -25.67 -12.55
C ARG A 131 -5.57 -26.88 -12.27
N LYS A 132 -5.11 -28.06 -12.69
CA LYS A 132 -5.79 -29.31 -12.38
C LYS A 132 -5.56 -29.65 -10.91
N ILE A 133 -6.64 -29.78 -10.15
CA ILE A 133 -6.61 -30.29 -8.77
C ILE A 133 -6.80 -31.80 -8.90
N ASN A 134 -5.76 -32.56 -8.59
CA ASN A 134 -5.82 -34.03 -8.52
C ASN A 134 -6.33 -34.48 -7.16
#